data_AF-A0A7Y5BKF1-F1
#
_entry.id   AF-A0A7Y5BKF1-F1
#
_cell.length_a   1.000
_cell.length_b   1.000
_cell.length_c   1.000
_cell.angle_alpha   90.00
_cell.angle_beta   90.00
_cell.angle_gamma   90.00
#
_symmetry.space_group_name_H-M   'P 1'
#
loop_
_entity.id
_entity.type
_entity.pdbx_description
1 polymer ?
#
loop_
_entity_poly.entity_id
_entity_poly.type
_entity_poly.pdbx_seq_one_letter_code
_entity_poly.pdbx_strand_id
1 'polypeptide(L)'
;EVLKDICNTPISPELLPSDGKEITQKTENIIGPYELHDFFLYHFIRFQFSPSKILFMAEKAYHSIYSRKDILKWMKVFFSRFFQNQFKRSAMPDGPKIGSVALSQRGDWRMPSDIDSSLWLREIEELSNS
;
A
#
# COMPACT_ATOMS: atom_id res chain seq x y z
N GLU A 1 7.53 -27.26 12.69
CA GLU A 1 8.59 -27.20 11.65
C GLU A 1 8.04 -26.60 10.36
N VAL A 2 6.99 -27.18 9.79
CA VAL A 2 6.29 -26.70 8.57
C VAL A 2 5.93 -25.20 8.58
N LEU A 3 5.32 -24.65 9.64
CA LEU A 3 4.96 -23.22 9.67
C LEU A 3 6.18 -22.29 9.58
N LYS A 4 7.33 -22.69 10.14
CA LYS A 4 8.56 -21.89 10.05
C LYS A 4 9.13 -21.93 8.64
N ASP A 5 9.05 -23.09 7.99
CA ASP A 5 9.44 -23.28 6.59
C ASP A 5 8.59 -22.41 5.64
N ILE A 6 7.28 -22.35 5.89
CA ILE A 6 6.36 -21.44 5.18
C ILE A 6 6.76 -19.98 5.38
N CYS A 7 7.04 -19.54 6.61
CA CYS A 7 7.47 -18.16 6.87
C CYS A 7 8.80 -17.81 6.20
N ASN A 8 9.69 -18.78 5.99
CA ASN A 8 10.98 -18.57 5.34
C ASN A 8 10.90 -18.57 3.81
N THR A 9 9.77 -19.00 3.24
CA THR A 9 9.56 -19.00 1.80
C THR A 9 9.29 -17.57 1.31
N PRO A 10 10.11 -17.02 0.40
CA PRO A 10 9.95 -15.64 -0.05
C PRO A 10 8.63 -15.45 -0.81
N ILE A 11 7.97 -14.31 -0.57
CA ILE A 11 6.71 -13.95 -1.20
C ILE A 11 6.98 -13.57 -2.67
N SER A 12 6.62 -14.47 -3.59
CA SER A 12 6.69 -14.26 -5.04
C SER A 12 5.31 -14.01 -5.63
N PRO A 13 5.17 -13.11 -6.62
CA PRO A 13 3.92 -12.93 -7.35
C PRO A 13 3.64 -14.03 -8.40
N GLU A 14 4.55 -14.98 -8.65
CA GLU A 14 4.44 -15.87 -9.81
C GLU A 14 3.62 -17.16 -9.61
N LEU A 15 2.69 -17.36 -10.56
CA LEU A 15 2.08 -18.61 -11.00
C LEU A 15 2.81 -19.18 -12.24
N LEU A 16 4.04 -18.72 -12.51
CA LEU A 16 4.85 -19.17 -13.64
C LEU A 16 5.75 -20.35 -13.21
N PRO A 17 5.99 -21.32 -14.10
CA PRO A 17 6.87 -22.44 -13.79
C PRO A 17 8.28 -21.91 -13.51
N SER A 18 8.74 -22.07 -12.28
CA SER A 18 10.14 -21.80 -11.93
C SER A 18 11.03 -22.84 -12.62
N ASP A 19 11.98 -22.41 -13.45
CA ASP A 19 13.01 -23.25 -14.10
C ASP A 19 14.05 -23.83 -13.10
N GLY A 20 13.60 -24.25 -11.92
CA GLY A 20 14.45 -24.80 -10.86
C GLY A 20 15.45 -23.80 -10.26
N LYS A 21 15.34 -22.50 -10.58
CA LYS A 21 16.20 -21.43 -10.04
C LYS A 21 15.43 -20.54 -9.07
N GLU A 22 16.16 -19.99 -8.11
CA GLU A 22 15.68 -19.14 -7.03
C GLU A 22 14.67 -18.08 -7.49
N ILE A 23 13.61 -17.91 -6.70
CA ILE A 23 12.59 -16.87 -6.84
C ILE A 23 13.29 -15.50 -6.91
N THR A 24 13.31 -14.91 -8.09
CA THR A 24 14.05 -13.67 -8.36
C THR A 24 13.20 -12.42 -8.20
N GLN A 25 11.86 -12.54 -8.20
CA GLN A 25 10.95 -11.39 -8.14
C GLN A 25 10.24 -11.32 -6.78
N LYS A 26 10.63 -10.36 -5.92
CA LYS A 26 9.90 -10.00 -4.70
C LYS A 26 8.84 -8.96 -5.02
N THR A 27 7.60 -9.18 -4.61
CA THR A 27 6.49 -8.23 -4.87
C THR A 27 6.83 -6.83 -4.36
N GLU A 28 7.45 -6.71 -3.18
CA GLU A 28 7.87 -5.42 -2.60
C GLU A 28 8.79 -4.59 -3.50
N ASN A 29 9.57 -5.20 -4.39
CA ASN A 29 10.39 -4.46 -5.35
C ASN A 29 9.53 -3.67 -6.35
N ILE A 30 8.31 -4.13 -6.61
CA ILE A 30 7.36 -3.55 -7.57
C ILE A 30 6.39 -2.59 -6.88
N ILE A 31 5.85 -2.98 -5.72
CA ILE A 31 4.82 -2.19 -5.03
C ILE A 31 5.38 -1.24 -3.99
N GLY A 32 6.52 -1.56 -3.37
CA GLY A 32 7.07 -0.87 -2.21
C GLY A 32 7.00 -1.70 -0.92
N PRO A 33 7.67 -1.24 0.15
CA PRO A 33 7.67 -1.90 1.44
C PRO A 33 6.26 -1.94 2.04
N TYR A 34 5.83 -3.12 2.51
CA TYR A 34 4.48 -3.27 3.06
C TYR A 34 4.22 -2.36 4.26
N GLU A 35 5.21 -2.18 5.13
CA GLU A 35 5.11 -1.34 6.33
C GLU A 35 4.81 0.14 6.03
N LEU A 36 5.33 0.68 4.91
CA LEU A 36 4.98 2.02 4.46
C LEU A 36 3.56 2.06 3.89
N HIS A 37 3.19 1.07 3.08
CA HIS A 37 1.86 1.00 2.48
C HIS A 37 0.76 0.84 3.53
N ASP A 38 0.98 -0.02 4.52
CA ASP A 38 0.07 -0.22 5.64
C ASP A 38 -0.03 1.04 6.50
N PHE A 39 1.09 1.74 6.71
CA PHE A 39 1.09 3.02 7.40
C PHE A 39 0.25 4.07 6.67
N PHE A 40 0.42 4.21 5.35
CA PHE A 40 -0.37 5.14 4.54
C PHE A 40 -1.84 4.76 4.53
N LEU A 41 -2.14 3.47 4.32
CA LEU A 41 -3.48 2.91 4.29
C LEU A 41 -4.23 3.20 5.59
N TYR A 42 -3.61 2.88 6.72
CA TYR A 42 -4.22 3.07 8.03
C TYR A 42 -4.57 4.54 8.25
N HIS A 43 -3.62 5.46 8.05
CA HIS A 43 -3.86 6.88 8.31
C HIS A 43 -4.83 7.52 7.31
N PHE A 44 -4.77 7.10 6.05
CA PHE A 44 -5.69 7.57 5.03
C PHE A 44 -7.12 7.11 5.31
N ILE A 45 -7.35 5.83 5.56
CA ILE A 45 -8.72 5.31 5.70
C ILE A 45 -9.31 5.60 7.09
N ARG A 46 -8.51 5.41 8.16
CA ARG A 46 -9.02 5.59 9.52
C ARG A 46 -9.24 7.06 9.87
N PHE A 47 -8.35 7.95 9.44
CA PHE A 47 -8.34 9.35 9.88
C PHE A 47 -8.53 10.36 8.75
N GLN A 48 -8.59 9.93 7.48
CA GLN A 48 -8.77 10.83 6.34
C GLN A 48 -7.68 11.90 6.27
N PHE A 49 -6.47 11.56 6.70
CA PHE A 49 -5.34 12.47 6.66
C PHE A 49 -4.85 12.72 5.23
N SER A 50 -4.41 13.96 5.00
CA SER A 50 -3.77 14.37 3.75
C SER A 50 -2.36 13.76 3.60
N PRO A 51 -1.85 13.63 2.36
CA PRO A 51 -0.47 13.24 2.09
C PRO A 51 0.58 14.00 2.91
N SER A 52 0.45 15.32 3.06
CA SER A 52 1.34 16.15 3.90
C SER A 52 1.36 15.70 5.36
N LYS A 53 0.20 15.42 5.94
CA LYS A 53 0.10 14.96 7.33
C LYS A 53 0.66 13.55 7.49
N ILE A 54 0.35 12.65 6.55
CA ILE A 54 0.87 11.28 6.54
C ILE A 54 2.40 11.29 6.39
N LEU A 55 2.95 12.12 5.51
CA LEU A 55 4.39 12.29 5.30
C LEU A 55 5.07 12.72 6.59
N PHE A 56 4.56 13.76 7.25
CA PHE A 56 5.11 14.23 8.51
C PHE A 56 5.16 13.14 9.57
N MET A 57 4.09 12.34 9.69
CA MET A 57 4.05 11.23 10.65
C MET A 57 5.00 10.09 10.27
N ALA A 58 5.07 9.74 8.99
CA ALA A 58 5.95 8.70 8.47
C ALA A 58 7.42 9.07 8.65
N GLU A 59 7.80 10.33 8.40
CA GLU A 59 9.16 10.82 8.62
C GLU A 59 9.59 10.70 10.08
N LYS A 60 8.66 10.84 11.04
CA LYS A 60 8.97 10.64 12.47
C LYS A 60 9.01 9.18 12.85
N ALA A 61 8.09 8.37 12.33
CA ALA A 61 8.01 6.94 12.63
C ALA A 61 9.18 6.14 12.03
N TYR A 62 9.65 6.54 10.85
CA TYR A 62 10.63 5.78 10.06
C TYR A 62 11.93 6.54 9.77
N HIS A 63 12.24 7.59 10.56
CA HIS A 63 13.38 8.48 10.31
C HIS A 63 14.74 7.76 10.18
N SER A 64 14.88 6.58 10.80
CA SER A 64 16.10 5.78 10.79
C SER A 64 16.15 4.72 9.69
N ILE A 65 15.04 4.49 8.99
CA ILE A 65 14.86 3.39 8.04
C ILE A 65 14.68 3.93 6.61
N TYR A 66 13.89 4.98 6.43
CA TYR A 66 13.58 5.55 5.13
C TYR A 66 13.90 7.03 5.05
N SER A 67 14.45 7.46 3.91
CA SER A 67 14.58 8.88 3.62
C SER A 67 13.22 9.48 3.28
N ARG A 68 13.07 10.81 3.44
CA ARG A 68 11.89 11.56 2.96
C ARG A 68 11.56 11.24 1.51
N LYS A 69 12.58 11.13 0.66
CA LYS A 69 12.45 10.83 -0.76
C LYS A 69 11.87 9.44 -1.00
N ASP A 70 12.29 8.43 -0.22
CA ASP A 70 11.75 7.08 -0.32
C ASP A 70 10.28 7.03 0.13
N ILE A 71 9.95 7.71 1.22
CA ILE A 71 8.56 7.81 1.71
C ILE A 71 7.67 8.44 0.65
N LEU A 72 8.07 9.57 0.06
CA LEU A 72 7.33 10.25 -1.02
C LEU A 72 7.18 9.37 -2.27
N LYS A 73 8.25 8.69 -2.68
CA LYS A 73 8.22 7.76 -3.81
C LYS A 73 7.17 6.68 -3.59
N TRP A 74 7.20 6.00 -2.45
CA TRP A 74 6.26 4.92 -2.16
C TRP A 74 4.85 5.42 -1.88
N MET A 75 4.69 6.61 -1.31
CA MET A 75 3.39 7.26 -1.16
C MET A 75 2.73 7.54 -2.51
N LYS A 76 3.51 8.02 -3.49
CA LYS A 76 3.03 8.19 -4.88
C LYS A 76 2.56 6.87 -5.48
N VAL A 77 3.35 5.80 -5.32
CA VAL A 77 2.98 4.45 -5.79
C VAL A 77 1.72 3.95 -5.09
N PHE A 78 1.61 4.15 -3.77
CA PHE A 78 0.44 3.77 -2.98
C PHE A 78 -0.83 4.47 -3.49
N PHE A 79 -0.87 5.81 -3.55
CA PHE A 79 -2.07 6.55 -3.96
C PHE A 79 -2.44 6.25 -5.41
N SER A 80 -1.48 6.17 -6.33
CA SER A 80 -1.76 5.79 -7.72
C SER A 80 -2.43 4.41 -7.81
N ARG A 81 -1.85 3.39 -7.17
CA ARG A 81 -2.37 2.01 -7.24
C ARG A 81 -3.66 1.83 -6.44
N PHE A 82 -3.78 2.49 -5.30
CA PHE A 82 -4.93 2.35 -4.42
C PHE A 82 -6.23 2.77 -5.12
N PHE A 83 -6.18 3.87 -5.88
CA PHE A 83 -7.32 4.38 -6.64
C PHE A 83 -7.52 3.60 -7.95
N GLN A 84 -6.47 3.34 -8.73
CA GLN A 84 -6.57 2.55 -9.96
C GLN A 84 -7.15 1.15 -9.76
N ASN A 85 -6.93 0.54 -8.59
CA ASN A 85 -7.43 -0.80 -8.28
C ASN A 85 -8.75 -0.79 -7.49
N GLN A 86 -9.43 0.35 -7.34
CA GLN A 86 -10.69 0.43 -6.59
C GLN A 86 -11.78 -0.46 -7.19
N PHE A 87 -11.83 -0.62 -8.51
CA PHE A 87 -12.79 -1.51 -9.19
C PHE A 87 -12.68 -2.97 -8.72
N LYS A 88 -11.49 -3.43 -8.30
CA LYS A 88 -11.31 -4.79 -7.79
C LYS A 88 -12.04 -4.99 -6.45
N ARG A 89 -12.32 -3.91 -5.73
CA ARG A 89 -12.96 -3.92 -4.41
C ARG A 89 -14.49 -3.89 -4.45
N SER A 90 -15.09 -3.53 -5.59
CA SER A 90 -16.55 -3.55 -5.75
C SER A 90 -17.11 -4.98 -5.87
N ALA A 91 -16.30 -5.90 -6.39
CA ALA A 91 -16.68 -7.30 -6.60
C ALA A 91 -15.98 -8.27 -5.65
N MET A 92 -15.47 -7.81 -4.48
CA MET A 92 -14.82 -8.71 -3.53
C MET A 92 -15.83 -9.69 -2.90
N PRO A 93 -15.44 -10.98 -2.74
CA PRO A 93 -16.20 -11.94 -1.96
C PRO A 93 -16.38 -11.46 -0.51
N ASP A 94 -17.41 -11.99 0.16
CA ASP A 94 -17.64 -11.69 1.57
C ASP A 94 -16.50 -12.24 2.44
N GLY A 95 -16.09 -11.44 3.43
CA GLY A 95 -15.08 -11.80 4.41
C GLY A 95 -15.29 -11.01 5.70
N PRO A 96 -14.97 -11.60 6.87
CA PRO A 96 -15.13 -10.90 8.13
C PRO A 96 -14.16 -9.72 8.20
N LYS A 97 -14.65 -8.57 8.69
CA LYS A 97 -13.77 -7.44 9.03
C LYS A 97 -12.83 -7.86 10.16
N ILE A 98 -11.53 -7.68 9.94
CA ILE A 98 -10.49 -7.88 10.97
C ILE A 98 -9.84 -6.52 11.26
N GLY A 99 -9.67 -6.20 12.54
CA GLY A 99 -9.07 -4.95 12.99
C GLY A 99 -9.98 -3.72 12.83
N SER A 100 -9.38 -2.53 12.77
CA SER A 100 -10.10 -1.25 12.79
C SER A 100 -10.50 -0.72 11.42
N VAL A 101 -9.91 -1.23 10.33
CA VAL A 101 -10.09 -0.75 8.96
C VAL A 101 -10.39 -1.93 8.02
N ALA A 102 -11.44 -1.82 7.21
CA ALA A 102 -11.74 -2.74 6.11
C ALA A 102 -11.90 -2.01 4.77
N LEU A 103 -11.57 -2.68 3.67
CA LEU A 103 -11.64 -2.14 2.31
C LEU A 103 -12.88 -2.58 1.52
N SER A 104 -13.79 -3.30 2.16
CA SER A 104 -15.06 -3.69 1.54
C SER A 104 -15.94 -2.48 1.30
N GLN A 105 -16.48 -2.37 0.08
CA GLN A 105 -17.49 -1.37 -0.27
C GLN A 105 -18.79 -1.52 0.53
N ARG A 106 -19.03 -2.72 1.08
CA ARG A 106 -20.18 -3.03 1.93
C ARG A 106 -19.95 -2.61 3.40
N GLY A 107 -18.73 -2.23 3.75
CA GLY A 107 -18.30 -1.87 5.11
C GLY A 107 -17.73 -0.45 5.21
N ASP A 108 -16.51 -0.33 5.74
CA ASP A 108 -15.89 0.95 6.12
C ASP A 108 -15.47 1.84 4.94
N TRP A 109 -15.24 1.27 3.75
CA TRP A 109 -14.69 2.03 2.61
C TRP A 109 -15.70 2.18 1.47
N ARG A 110 -16.43 3.30 1.46
CA ARG A 110 -17.35 3.67 0.38
C ARG A 110 -16.73 4.76 -0.51
N MET A 111 -16.00 4.33 -1.54
CA MET A 111 -15.45 5.22 -2.55
C MET A 111 -16.00 4.83 -3.94
N PRO A 112 -16.59 5.77 -4.69
CA PRO A 112 -16.95 5.58 -6.09
C PRO A 112 -15.78 5.04 -6.92
N SER A 113 -16.07 4.17 -7.89
CA SER A 113 -15.06 3.61 -8.80
C SER A 113 -14.36 4.66 -9.65
N ASP A 114 -15.02 5.80 -9.86
CA ASP A 114 -14.62 6.81 -10.84
C ASP A 114 -13.90 8.01 -10.17
N ILE A 115 -13.57 7.90 -8.87
CA ILE A 115 -12.79 8.93 -8.18
C ILE A 115 -11.35 8.94 -8.72
N ASP A 116 -10.92 10.14 -9.11
CA ASP A 116 -9.57 10.38 -9.59
C ASP A 116 -8.61 10.73 -8.44
N SER A 117 -7.37 10.24 -8.55
CA SER A 117 -6.32 10.42 -7.54
C SER A 117 -5.52 11.72 -7.70
N SER A 118 -5.82 12.53 -8.72
CA SER A 118 -5.03 13.72 -9.07
C SER A 118 -4.77 14.67 -7.91
N LEU A 119 -5.77 14.90 -7.04
CA LEU A 119 -5.62 15.81 -5.91
C LEU A 119 -4.48 15.39 -4.97
N TRP A 120 -4.47 14.11 -4.58
CA TRP A 120 -3.44 13.54 -3.71
C TRP A 120 -2.09 13.47 -4.41
N LEU A 121 -2.07 13.09 -5.69
CA LEU A 121 -0.83 12.99 -6.45
C LEU A 121 -0.17 14.36 -6.67
N ARG A 122 -0.97 15.41 -6.90
CA ARG A 122 -0.48 16.79 -7.01
C ARG A 122 0.11 17.26 -5.69
N GLU A 123 -0.56 17.03 -4.56
CA GLU A 123 0.00 17.37 -3.25
C GLU A 123 1.33 16.65 -2.98
N ILE A 124 1.42 15.36 -3.33
CA ILE A 124 2.67 14.58 -3.20
C ILE A 124 3.78 15.16 -4.08
N GLU A 125 3.45 15.63 -5.28
CA GLU A 125 4.40 16.28 -6.19
C GLU A 125 4.89 17.62 -5.66
N GLU A 126 4.01 18.46 -5.13
CA GLU A 126 4.35 19.72 -4.47
C GLU A 126 5.29 19.48 -3.27
N LEU A 127 5.00 18.47 -2.45
CA LEU A 127 5.82 18.06 -1.30
C LEU A 127 7.19 17.50 -1.69
N SER A 128 7.33 16.97 -2.91
CA SER A 128 8.59 16.46 -3.44
C SER A 128 9.48 17.57 -4.01
N ASN A 129 8.89 18.70 -4.39
CA ASN A 129 9.58 19.86 -4.92
C ASN A 129 9.93 20.90 -3.85
N SER A 130 9.41 20.72 -2.63
CA SER A 130 9.65 21.56 -1.44
C SER A 130 10.78 20.99 -0.57
#